data_AF-K0T2M5-F1
#
_entry.id   AF-K0T2M5-F1
#
_cell.length_a   1.000
_cell.length_b   1.000
_cell.length_c   1.000
_cell.angle_alpha   90.00
_cell.angle_beta   90.00
_cell.angle_gamma   90.00
#
_symmetry.space_group_name_H-M   'P 1'
#
loop_
_entity.id
_entity.type
_entity.pdbx_description
1 polymer ?
#
loop_
_entity_poly.entity_id
_entity_poly.type
_entity_poly.pdbx_seq_one_letter_code
_entity_poly.pdbx_strand_id
1 'polypeptide(L)'
;SELRKAVSKTEQAITPSTDKLRFQQKPRSFTAQAMVCIDPHSNSRTTIKGIKITQLPMNLNDATTGHKLQGCSKDRLIVAKFTKRFKNWIYVVLSRVRTLKGLYLLDTLDEDDDTLGEVPRALRLHEQRLKTLERTVLAERAEALSRLDSTHEQAGPAG
;
A
#
# COMPACT_ATOMS: atom_id res chain seq x y z
N SER A 1 -15.33 -4.57 -60.37
CA SER A 1 -14.67 -5.88 -60.32
C SER A 1 -15.30 -6.70 -59.21
N GLU A 2 -15.62 -7.97 -59.49
CA GLU A 2 -16.25 -8.93 -58.55
C GLU A 2 -15.48 -9.05 -57.22
N LEU A 3 -14.16 -8.86 -57.24
CA LEU A 3 -13.31 -8.76 -56.05
C LEU A 3 -13.76 -7.71 -55.04
N ARG A 4 -14.22 -6.53 -55.49
CA ARG A 4 -14.69 -5.46 -54.56
C ARG A 4 -16.00 -5.85 -53.88
N LYS A 5 -16.88 -6.57 -54.58
CA LYS A 5 -18.13 -7.11 -54.00
C LYS A 5 -17.83 -8.22 -52.99
N ALA A 6 -16.88 -9.10 -53.30
CA ALA A 6 -16.45 -10.15 -52.39
C ALA A 6 -15.88 -9.56 -51.09
N VAL A 7 -14.95 -8.60 -51.17
CA VAL A 7 -14.37 -7.90 -50.00
C VAL A 7 -15.46 -7.22 -49.16
N SER A 8 -16.35 -6.46 -49.79
CA SER A 8 -17.46 -5.78 -49.10
C SER A 8 -18.38 -6.77 -48.35
N LYS A 9 -18.64 -7.94 -48.95
CA LYS A 9 -19.46 -8.99 -48.33
C LYS A 9 -18.74 -9.67 -47.16
N THR A 10 -17.42 -9.85 -47.26
CA THR A 10 -16.60 -10.38 -46.16
C THR A 10 -16.52 -9.39 -45.00
N GLU A 11 -16.34 -8.10 -45.27
CA GLU A 11 -16.34 -7.03 -44.26
C GLU A 11 -17.68 -6.94 -43.50
N GLN A 12 -18.80 -7.07 -44.22
CA GLN A 12 -20.15 -7.09 -43.64
C GLN A 12 -20.44 -8.36 -42.81
N ALA A 13 -19.77 -9.49 -43.11
CA ALA A 13 -19.91 -10.72 -42.34
C ALA A 13 -19.03 -10.73 -41.08
N ILE A 14 -17.86 -10.07 -41.12
CA ILE A 14 -16.94 -9.97 -39.97
C ILE A 14 -17.45 -8.97 -38.92
N THR A 15 -18.04 -7.85 -39.34
CA THR A 15 -18.51 -6.78 -38.45
C THR A 15 -19.40 -7.27 -37.29
N PRO A 16 -20.50 -8.02 -37.51
CA PRO A 16 -21.37 -8.46 -36.42
C PRO A 16 -20.75 -9.54 -35.52
N SER A 17 -19.75 -10.29 -36.01
CA SER A 17 -19.03 -11.32 -35.25
C SER A 17 -18.02 -10.70 -34.28
N THR A 18 -17.35 -9.61 -34.69
CA THR A 18 -16.32 -8.94 -33.89
C THR A 18 -16.86 -7.90 -32.88
N ASP A 19 -18.10 -7.44 -33.01
CA ASP A 19 -18.65 -6.41 -32.11
C ASP A 19 -18.78 -6.86 -30.64
N LYS A 20 -18.93 -8.18 -30.40
CA LYS A 20 -18.88 -8.77 -29.06
C LYS A 20 -17.46 -8.91 -28.51
N LEU A 21 -16.44 -8.86 -29.37
CA LEU A 21 -15.02 -8.91 -29.03
C LEU A 21 -14.39 -7.51 -28.93
N ARG A 22 -15.16 -6.47 -29.25
CA ARG A 22 -14.68 -5.09 -29.26
C ARG A 22 -14.81 -4.47 -27.88
N PHE A 23 -13.74 -3.82 -27.45
CA PHE A 23 -13.70 -3.09 -26.19
C PHE A 23 -14.76 -1.96 -26.18
N GLN A 24 -15.79 -2.09 -25.33
CA GLN A 24 -16.99 -1.22 -25.35
C GLN A 24 -16.95 -0.02 -24.40
N GLN A 25 -15.81 0.30 -23.76
CA GLN A 25 -15.80 1.45 -22.86
C GLN A 25 -15.83 2.77 -23.62
N LYS A 26 -16.71 3.65 -23.15
CA LYS A 26 -16.86 5.00 -23.65
C LYS A 26 -16.03 5.97 -22.81
N PRO A 27 -15.40 6.99 -23.41
CA PRO A 27 -14.77 8.07 -22.66
C PRO A 27 -15.75 8.73 -21.69
N ARG A 28 -15.27 9.06 -20.50
CA ARG A 28 -16.02 9.79 -19.47
C ARG A 28 -15.34 11.14 -19.23
N SER A 29 -16.16 12.16 -18.95
CA SER A 29 -15.68 13.49 -18.60
C SER A 29 -15.57 13.64 -17.09
N PHE A 30 -14.43 14.13 -16.63
CA PHE A 30 -14.10 14.36 -15.24
C PHE A 30 -13.75 15.83 -15.03
N THR A 31 -14.16 16.41 -13.92
CA THR A 31 -13.74 17.75 -13.52
C THR A 31 -12.57 17.64 -12.54
N ALA A 32 -11.47 18.28 -12.87
CA ALA A 32 -10.24 18.25 -12.08
C ALA A 32 -9.74 19.66 -11.72
N GLN A 33 -8.84 19.70 -10.74
CA GLN A 33 -8.05 20.86 -10.40
C GLN A 33 -6.59 20.53 -10.65
N ALA A 34 -5.83 21.45 -11.25
CA ALA A 34 -4.41 21.26 -11.51
C ALA A 34 -3.59 22.40 -10.91
N MET A 35 -2.48 22.08 -10.28
CA MET A 35 -1.48 23.06 -9.82
C MET A 35 -0.39 23.20 -10.86
N VAL A 36 -0.33 24.36 -11.52
CA VAL A 36 0.64 24.66 -12.57
C VAL A 36 1.56 25.80 -12.13
N CYS A 37 2.83 25.74 -12.52
CA CYS A 37 3.71 26.90 -12.47
C CYS A 37 3.50 27.68 -13.76
N ILE A 38 2.98 28.91 -13.66
CA ILE A 38 2.71 29.77 -14.82
C ILE A 38 3.99 30.51 -15.23
N ASP A 39 4.82 30.87 -14.25
CA ASP A 39 6.11 31.51 -14.47
C ASP A 39 7.26 30.49 -14.31
N PRO A 40 8.09 30.27 -15.35
CA PRO A 40 9.24 29.37 -15.28
C PRO A 40 10.30 29.77 -14.25
N HIS A 41 10.34 31.04 -13.84
CA HIS A 41 11.34 31.59 -12.91
C HIS A 41 10.81 31.70 -11.47
N SER A 42 9.52 31.41 -11.26
CA SER A 42 8.89 31.44 -9.94
C SER A 42 8.46 30.05 -9.50
N ASN A 43 8.77 29.69 -8.25
CA ASN A 43 8.27 28.48 -7.62
C ASN A 43 6.79 28.59 -7.17
N SER A 44 6.12 29.71 -7.45
CA SER A 44 4.71 29.90 -7.11
C SER A 44 3.83 29.01 -7.99
N ARG A 45 3.04 28.13 -7.35
CA ARG A 45 2.07 27.27 -8.04
C ARG A 45 0.69 27.89 -7.98
N THR A 46 0.04 28.00 -9.13
CA THR A 46 -1.35 28.49 -9.24
C THR A 46 -2.29 27.32 -9.45
N THR A 47 -3.37 27.27 -8.67
CA THR A 47 -4.40 26.24 -8.80
C THR A 47 -5.44 26.68 -9.83
N ILE A 48 -5.50 25.96 -10.95
CA ILE A 48 -6.55 26.11 -11.95
C ILE A 48 -7.67 25.13 -11.62
N LYS A 49 -8.89 25.67 -11.47
CA LYS A 49 -10.11 24.90 -11.20
C LYS A 49 -10.95 24.77 -12.47
N GLY A 50 -11.80 23.74 -12.52
CA GLY A 50 -12.79 23.57 -13.60
C GLY A 50 -12.24 22.93 -14.88
N ILE A 51 -11.09 22.25 -14.81
CA ILE A 51 -10.51 21.56 -15.97
C ILE A 51 -11.38 20.34 -16.27
N LYS A 52 -11.87 20.22 -17.51
CA LYS A 52 -12.61 19.05 -17.98
C LYS A 52 -11.65 18.09 -18.70
N ILE A 53 -11.53 16.87 -18.18
CA ILE A 53 -10.71 15.80 -18.74
C ILE A 53 -11.63 14.71 -19.27
N THR A 54 -11.57 14.43 -20.58
CA THR A 54 -12.32 13.34 -21.19
C THR A 54 -11.38 12.16 -21.45
N GLN A 55 -11.55 11.06 -20.73
CA GLN A 55 -10.69 9.88 -20.84
C GLN A 55 -11.47 8.58 -20.64
N LEU A 56 -10.92 7.46 -21.09
CA LEU A 56 -11.43 6.15 -20.69
C LEU A 56 -11.19 5.96 -19.19
N PRO A 57 -12.19 5.49 -18.42
CA PRO A 57 -12.08 5.35 -16.96
C PRO A 57 -11.30 4.07 -16.60
N MET A 58 -10.10 3.91 -17.15
CA MET A 58 -9.24 2.76 -16.93
C MET A 58 -7.86 3.21 -16.51
N ASN A 59 -7.23 2.43 -15.64
CA ASN A 59 -5.84 2.59 -15.27
C ASN A 59 -5.11 1.28 -15.55
N LEU A 60 -4.02 1.34 -16.32
CA LEU A 60 -3.11 0.21 -16.46
C LEU A 60 -2.44 -0.04 -15.10
N ASN A 61 -2.42 -1.29 -14.66
CA ASN A 61 -1.90 -1.64 -13.34
C ASN A 61 -0.79 -2.70 -13.39
N ASP A 62 -0.12 -2.82 -14.53
CA ASP A 62 1.02 -3.73 -14.69
C ASP A 62 2.20 -3.29 -13.81
N ALA A 63 2.32 -1.99 -13.56
CA ALA A 63 3.22 -1.40 -12.58
C ALA A 63 2.46 -0.43 -11.67
N THR A 64 2.39 -0.75 -10.38
CA THR A 64 1.77 0.12 -9.37
C THR A 64 2.85 0.91 -8.64
N THR A 65 2.68 2.23 -8.51
CA THR A 65 3.56 3.03 -7.64
C THR A 65 3.40 2.55 -6.19
N GLY A 66 4.49 2.47 -5.42
CA GLY A 66 4.40 1.92 -4.07
C GLY A 66 3.44 2.66 -3.14
N HIS A 67 3.20 3.96 -3.37
CA HIS A 67 2.19 4.75 -2.63
C HIS A 67 0.76 4.23 -2.85
N LYS A 68 0.46 3.71 -4.05
CA LYS A 68 -0.84 3.08 -4.37
C LYS A 68 -0.91 1.61 -3.89
N LEU A 69 0.18 1.05 -3.38
CA LEU A 69 0.21 -0.29 -2.76
C LEU A 69 -0.05 -0.24 -1.24
N GLN A 70 -0.09 0.95 -0.62
CA GLN A 70 -0.34 1.08 0.80
C GLN A 70 -1.73 0.53 1.16
N GLY A 71 -1.79 -0.38 2.13
CA GLY A 71 -3.04 -1.04 2.55
C GLY A 71 -3.42 -2.28 1.73
N CYS A 72 -2.68 -2.62 0.68
CA CYS A 72 -2.88 -3.87 -0.06
C CYS A 72 -1.94 -4.99 0.43
N SER A 73 -2.35 -6.24 0.23
CA SER A 73 -1.50 -7.44 0.36
C SER A 73 -1.40 -8.12 -0.99
N LYS A 74 -0.20 -8.51 -1.40
CA LYS A 74 0.08 -9.17 -2.69
C LYS A 74 0.78 -10.50 -2.47
N ASP A 75 0.42 -11.50 -3.27
CA ASP A 75 1.07 -12.82 -3.24
C ASP A 75 2.38 -12.84 -4.02
N ARG A 76 2.50 -11.98 -5.04
CA ARG A 76 3.70 -11.80 -5.85
C ARG A 76 4.00 -10.32 -6.04
N LEU A 77 5.25 -9.93 -5.86
CA LEU A 77 5.73 -8.57 -6.03
C LEU A 77 7.11 -8.57 -6.68
N ILE A 78 7.23 -7.85 -7.79
CA ILE A 78 8.50 -7.60 -8.46
C ILE A 78 8.89 -6.15 -8.16
N VAL A 79 10.04 -5.96 -7.52
CA VAL A 79 10.57 -4.63 -7.19
C VAL A 79 11.76 -4.36 -8.09
N ALA A 80 11.60 -3.38 -8.99
CA ALA A 80 12.65 -2.98 -9.90
C ALA A 80 13.74 -2.16 -9.21
N LYS A 81 13.36 -1.22 -8.34
CA LYS A 81 14.27 -0.35 -7.59
C LYS A 81 13.57 0.27 -6.39
N PHE A 82 14.30 0.46 -5.29
CA PHE A 82 13.81 1.22 -4.13
C PHE A 82 14.14 2.71 -4.28
N THR A 83 13.19 3.58 -3.92
CA THR A 83 13.47 5.02 -3.88
C THR A 83 14.14 5.37 -2.56
N LYS A 84 15.32 6.02 -2.63
CA LYS A 84 16.05 6.51 -1.47
C LYS A 84 15.56 7.89 -0.97
N ARG A 85 14.51 8.43 -1.59
CA ARG A 85 13.97 9.76 -1.25
C ARG A 85 13.14 9.76 0.04
N PHE A 86 12.58 8.61 0.44
CA PHE A 86 11.67 8.51 1.57
C PHE A 86 12.21 7.49 2.57
N LYS A 87 12.28 7.88 3.85
CA LYS A 87 12.68 6.97 4.93
C LYS A 87 11.66 5.84 5.10
N ASN A 88 12.14 4.65 5.45
CA ASN A 88 11.36 3.43 5.70
C ASN A 88 10.56 2.93 4.49
N TRP A 89 10.86 3.41 3.28
CA TRP A 89 10.13 3.02 2.08
C TRP A 89 10.32 1.55 1.73
N ILE A 90 11.53 1.03 1.97
CA ILE A 90 11.86 -0.39 1.79
C ILE A 90 10.88 -1.24 2.61
N TYR A 91 10.70 -0.92 3.90
CA TYR A 91 9.74 -1.60 4.76
C TYR A 91 8.29 -1.50 4.25
N VAL A 92 7.86 -0.32 3.78
CA VAL A 92 6.50 -0.13 3.26
C VAL A 92 6.23 -1.05 2.07
N VAL A 93 7.18 -1.16 1.14
CA VAL A 93 7.06 -2.01 -0.06
C VAL A 93 7.14 -3.49 0.31
N LEU A 94 8.13 -3.89 1.11
CA LEU A 94 8.33 -5.29 1.49
C LEU A 94 7.18 -5.83 2.36
N SER A 95 6.60 -5.00 3.24
CA SER A 95 5.44 -5.41 4.04
C SER A 95 4.16 -5.68 3.22
N ARG A 96 4.17 -5.44 1.90
CA ARG A 96 3.03 -5.76 1.03
C ARG A 96 3.03 -7.22 0.56
N VAL A 97 4.18 -7.90 0.54
CA VAL A 97 4.26 -9.28 0.08
C VAL A 97 3.98 -10.26 1.23
N ARG A 98 3.10 -11.24 1.00
CA ARG A 98 2.73 -12.20 2.05
C ARG A 98 3.81 -13.25 2.34
N THR A 99 4.60 -13.59 1.33
CA THR A 99 5.61 -14.65 1.45
C THR A 99 6.90 -14.24 0.74
N LEU A 100 8.04 -14.67 1.28
CA LEU A 100 9.35 -14.41 0.67
C LEU A 100 9.49 -15.03 -0.73
N LYS A 101 8.87 -16.20 -0.95
CA LYS A 101 8.80 -16.86 -2.28
C LYS A 101 8.07 -16.04 -3.33
N GLY A 102 7.24 -15.09 -2.90
CA GLY A 102 6.53 -14.15 -3.77
C GLY A 102 7.31 -12.89 -4.09
N LEU A 103 8.48 -12.68 -3.47
CA LEU A 103 9.28 -11.48 -3.63
C LEU A 103 10.37 -11.69 -4.69
N TYR A 104 10.42 -10.79 -5.66
CA TYR A 104 11.44 -10.75 -6.70
C TYR A 104 12.07 -9.37 -6.71
N LEU A 105 13.39 -9.31 -6.51
CA LEU A 105 14.15 -8.07 -6.48
C LEU A 105 15.07 -8.04 -7.69
N LEU A 106 15.05 -6.95 -8.46
CA LEU A 106 15.99 -6.72 -9.56
C LEU A 106 17.25 -5.96 -9.08
N ASP A 107 17.18 -5.38 -7.88
CA ASP A 107 18.25 -4.63 -7.25
C ASP A 107 18.49 -5.21 -5.85
N THR A 108 19.75 -5.22 -5.39
CA THR A 108 20.11 -5.80 -4.09
C THR A 108 19.64 -4.89 -2.95
N LEU A 109 19.38 -5.50 -1.79
CA LEU A 109 19.09 -4.76 -0.56
C LEU A 109 20.41 -4.57 0.19
N ASP A 110 20.71 -3.31 0.53
CA ASP A 110 21.83 -2.97 1.40
C ASP A 110 21.31 -2.93 2.85
N GLU A 111 21.95 -3.67 3.76
CA GLU A 111 21.56 -3.69 5.19
C GLU A 111 21.88 -2.35 5.88
N ASP A 112 22.94 -1.69 5.43
CA ASP A 112 23.39 -0.38 5.90
C ASP A 112 22.72 0.78 5.15
N ASP A 113 21.53 0.58 4.56
CA ASP A 113 20.85 1.65 3.84
C ASP A 113 20.32 2.72 4.83
N ASP A 114 20.93 3.91 4.77
CA ASP A 114 20.58 5.10 5.57
C ASP A 114 19.09 5.52 5.48
N THR A 115 18.34 4.97 4.53
CA THR A 115 16.89 5.20 4.40
C THR A 115 16.07 4.36 5.37
N LEU A 116 16.63 3.32 5.98
CA LEU A 116 16.07 2.63 7.15
C LEU A 116 16.14 3.60 8.34
N GLY A 117 15.08 4.39 8.49
CA GLY A 117 15.03 5.46 9.46
C GLY A 117 15.02 4.92 10.89
N GLU A 118 15.56 5.72 11.81
CA GLU A 118 15.48 5.42 13.24
C GLU A 118 14.02 5.29 13.72
N VAL A 119 13.82 4.44 14.72
CA VAL A 119 12.53 4.28 15.39
C VAL A 119 12.11 5.63 16.01
N PRO A 120 10.91 6.15 15.67
CA PRO A 120 10.41 7.42 16.21
C PRO A 120 10.50 7.49 17.74
N ARG A 121 10.95 8.63 18.28
CA ARG A 121 11.08 8.85 19.73
C ARG A 121 9.80 8.53 20.49
N ALA A 122 8.64 8.87 19.94
CA ALA A 122 7.34 8.59 20.55
C ALA A 122 7.10 7.09 20.76
N LEU A 123 7.47 6.26 19.79
CA LEU A 123 7.35 4.80 19.90
C LEU A 123 8.32 4.25 20.95
N ARG A 124 9.56 4.75 20.99
CA ARG A 124 10.54 4.37 22.03
C ARG A 124 10.05 4.70 23.43
N LEU A 125 9.50 5.90 23.63
CA LEU A 125 8.92 6.31 24.92
C LEU A 125 7.70 5.47 25.29
N HIS A 126 6.86 5.14 24.31
CA HIS A 126 5.70 4.28 24.53
C HIS A 126 6.11 2.87 24.95
N GLU A 127 7.09 2.26 24.27
CA GLU A 127 7.62 0.95 24.62
C GLU A 127 8.22 0.94 26.04
N GLN A 128 8.98 1.97 26.40
CA GLN A 128 9.50 2.13 27.77
C GLN A 128 8.37 2.22 28.80
N ARG A 129 7.33 3.01 28.52
CA ARG A 129 6.15 3.12 29.39
C ARG A 129 5.46 1.76 29.56
N LEU A 130 5.28 1.00 28.48
CA LEU A 130 4.66 -0.33 28.54
C LEU A 130 5.49 -1.31 29.38
N LYS A 131 6.82 -1.31 29.23
CA LYS A 131 7.72 -2.15 30.05
C LYS A 131 7.64 -1.81 31.55
N THR A 132 7.54 -0.53 31.88
CA THR A 132 7.35 -0.10 33.27
C THR A 132 6.02 -0.59 33.82
N LEU A 133 4.94 -0.41 33.05
CA LEU A 133 3.60 -0.85 33.46
C LEU A 133 3.53 -2.36 33.66
N GLU A 134 4.11 -3.13 32.74
CA GLU A 134 4.19 -4.60 32.84
C GLU A 134 4.85 -5.02 34.16
N ARG A 135 6.00 -4.44 34.51
CA ARG A 135 6.70 -4.75 35.76
C ARG A 135 5.84 -4.44 36.98
N THR A 136 5.18 -3.28 37.00
CA THR A 136 4.31 -2.88 38.11
C THR A 136 3.15 -3.86 38.26
N VAL A 137 2.43 -4.16 37.18
CA VAL A 137 1.27 -5.07 37.19
C VAL A 137 1.68 -6.49 37.61
N LEU A 138 2.81 -7.00 37.13
CA LEU A 138 3.31 -8.32 37.52
C LEU A 138 3.72 -8.38 38.99
N ALA A 139 4.34 -7.31 39.52
CA ALA A 139 4.69 -7.23 40.93
C ALA A 139 3.43 -7.19 41.83
N GLU A 140 2.45 -6.34 41.49
CA GLU A 140 1.16 -6.27 42.19
C GLU A 140 0.45 -7.63 42.18
N ARG A 141 0.47 -8.34 41.03
CA ARG A 141 -0.09 -9.69 40.93
C ARG A 141 0.63 -10.68 41.82
N ALA A 142 1.97 -10.65 41.86
CA ALA A 142 2.75 -11.55 42.72
C ALA A 142 2.45 -11.31 44.20
N GLU A 143 2.34 -10.04 44.61
CA GLU A 143 1.92 -9.70 45.98
C GLU A 143 0.51 -10.20 46.28
N ALA A 144 -0.45 -9.99 45.38
CA ALA A 144 -1.82 -10.45 45.57
C ALA A 144 -1.91 -11.98 45.72
N LEU A 145 -1.15 -12.72 44.91
CA LEU A 145 -1.05 -14.19 45.04
C LEU A 145 -0.46 -14.60 46.39
N SER A 146 0.62 -13.94 46.84
CA SER A 146 1.24 -14.24 48.14
C SER A 146 0.28 -14.01 49.31
N ARG A 147 -0.58 -12.99 49.22
CA ARG A 147 -1.61 -12.71 50.23
C ARG A 147 -2.65 -13.83 50.26
N LEU A 148 -3.10 -14.31 49.10
CA LEU A 148 -4.07 -15.40 49.01
C LEU A 148 -3.51 -16.71 49.59
N ASP A 149 -2.26 -17.05 49.28
CA ASP A 149 -1.60 -18.25 49.83
C ASP A 149 -1.50 -18.17 51.36
N SER A 150 -1.10 -17.02 51.90
CA SER A 150 -1.02 -16.82 53.36
C SER A 150 -2.37 -16.92 54.08
N THR A 151 -3.47 -16.52 53.42
CA THR A 151 -4.83 -16.69 53.98
C THR A 151 -5.31 -18.14 53.95
N HIS A 152 -4.83 -18.94 53.00
CA HIS A 152 -5.23 -20.34 52.87
C HIS A 152 -4.50 -21.26 53.87
N GLU A 153 -3.26 -20.93 54.26
CA GLU A 153 -2.52 -21.63 55.31
C GLU A 153 -3.07 -21.39 56.73
N GLN A 154 -3.65 -20.21 57.01
CA GLN A 154 -4.23 -19.90 58.31
C GLN A 154 -5.61 -20.55 58.55
N ALA A 155 -6.24 -21.09 57.51
CA ALA A 155 -7.55 -21.75 57.57
C ALA A 155 -7.45 -23.30 57.55
N GLY A 156 -6.38 -23.87 58.12
CA GLY A 156 -6.21 -25.32 58.31
C GLY A 156 -7.32 -25.94 59.18
N PRO A 157 -7.61 -27.26 59.05
CA PRO A 157 -8.86 -27.85 59.50
C PRO A 157 -8.98 -27.78 61.01
N ALA A 158 -10.03 -27.11 61.51
CA ALA A 158 -10.51 -27.31 62.86
C ALA A 158 -11.00 -28.76 62.96
N GLY A 159 -10.25 -29.59 63.69
CA GLY A 159 -10.58 -30.98 63.97
C GLY A 159 -11.81 -31.15 64.86
#